data_AF-G0ZXA2-F1
#
_entry.id   AF-G0ZXA2-F1
#
_cell.length_a   1.000
_cell.length_b   1.000
_cell.length_c   1.000
_cell.angle_alpha   90.00
_cell.angle_beta   90.00
_cell.angle_gamma   90.00
#
_symmetry.space_group_name_H-M   'P 1'
#
loop_
_entity.id
_entity.type
_entity.pdbx_description
1 polymer ?
#
loop_
_entity_poly.entity_id
_entity_poly.type
_entity_poly.pdbx_seq_one_letter_code
_entity_poly.pdbx_strand_id
1 'polypeptide(L)'
;NCYTSNTWDNTLCPDGQTCAANCAVDGADYAGTYGITSSGNALTLKFVTTSQQKNVGSRVYLMADDSHYQMFDLLNNEFTFDIDVSQLPCGINGALYFSEMDADGGLARFPTNKAGAKYGTGYCDSQCPRDIKFINGQANSVGWVPSPSDPNAGTGNFGSCCGEMDIWE
;
A
#
# COMPACT_ATOMS: atom_id res chain seq x y z
N ASN A 1 -19.09 4.48 -3.18
CA ASN A 1 -17.71 4.21 -2.73
C ASN A 1 -17.74 3.75 -1.29
N CYS A 2 -17.06 2.65 -0.94
CA CYS A 2 -16.94 2.25 0.45
C CYS A 2 -16.09 3.23 1.29
N TYR A 3 -15.14 3.90 0.63
CA TYR A 3 -14.26 4.88 1.24
C TYR A 3 -14.11 6.08 0.31
N THR A 4 -14.26 7.29 0.84
CA THR A 4 -14.10 8.54 0.08
C THR A 4 -13.32 9.54 0.91
N SER A 5 -12.28 10.15 0.31
CA SER A 5 -11.38 11.07 1.01
C SER A 5 -10.76 10.38 2.23
N ASN A 6 -11.22 10.68 3.44
CA ASN A 6 -10.75 10.10 4.69
C ASN A 6 -11.85 9.39 5.50
N THR A 7 -13.00 9.04 4.89
CA THR A 7 -14.18 8.52 5.60
C THR A 7 -14.76 7.27 4.94
N TRP A 8 -15.21 6.32 5.76
CA TRP A 8 -15.95 5.12 5.33
C TRP A 8 -17.46 5.40 5.18
N ASP A 9 -18.12 4.71 4.25
CA ASP A 9 -19.57 4.70 4.15
C ASP A 9 -20.18 3.80 5.24
N ASN A 10 -20.91 4.37 6.20
CA ASN A 10 -21.45 3.62 7.34
C ASN A 10 -22.55 2.61 6.97
N THR A 11 -23.18 2.72 5.81
CA THR A 11 -24.18 1.76 5.35
C THR A 11 -23.51 0.52 4.77
N LEU A 12 -22.44 0.72 3.99
CA LEU A 12 -21.66 -0.37 3.41
C LEU A 12 -20.68 -1.00 4.41
N CYS A 13 -20.16 -0.19 5.33
CA CYS A 13 -19.08 -0.54 6.25
C CYS A 13 -19.42 -0.31 7.73
N PRO A 14 -20.53 -0.88 8.25
CA PRO A 14 -20.89 -0.76 9.67
C PRO A 14 -19.89 -1.48 10.59
N ASP A 15 -19.20 -2.49 10.07
CA ASP A 15 -18.12 -3.22 10.72
C ASP A 15 -17.12 -3.73 9.67
N GLY A 16 -15.96 -4.23 10.12
CA GLY A 16 -14.87 -4.62 9.23
C GLY A 16 -15.16 -5.84 8.34
N GLN A 17 -15.95 -6.81 8.84
CA GLN A 17 -16.27 -8.03 8.10
C GLN A 17 -17.33 -7.76 7.04
N THR A 18 -18.40 -7.05 7.43
CA THR A 18 -19.46 -6.61 6.51
C THR A 18 -18.89 -5.71 5.42
N CYS A 19 -18.01 -4.77 5.78
CA CYS A 19 -17.33 -3.90 4.82
C CYS A 19 -16.49 -4.70 3.82
N ALA A 20 -15.66 -5.65 4.28
CA ALA A 20 -14.85 -6.48 3.39
C ALA A 20 -15.70 -7.35 2.44
N ALA A 21 -16.89 -7.77 2.87
CA ALA A 21 -17.82 -8.50 2.01
C ALA A 21 -18.55 -7.60 0.99
N ASN A 22 -18.81 -6.34 1.34
CA ASN A 22 -19.54 -5.38 0.50
C ASN A 22 -18.65 -4.60 -0.46
N CYS A 23 -17.34 -4.61 -0.25
CA CYS A 23 -16.37 -3.75 -0.92
C CYS A 23 -15.35 -4.55 -1.72
N ALA A 24 -14.79 -3.91 -2.75
CA ALA A 24 -13.75 -4.49 -3.58
C ALA A 24 -12.63 -3.47 -3.83
N VAL A 25 -11.44 -3.98 -4.12
CA VAL A 25 -10.33 -3.21 -4.67
C VAL A 25 -10.35 -3.41 -6.19
N ASP A 26 -10.18 -2.34 -6.95
CA ASP A 26 -10.22 -2.35 -8.42
C ASP A 26 -8.81 -2.11 -9.00
N GLY A 27 -8.69 -2.19 -10.32
CA GLY A 27 -7.46 -1.92 -11.05
C GLY A 27 -6.99 -0.47 -10.93
N ALA A 28 -5.70 -0.28 -11.21
CA ALA A 28 -5.03 1.01 -11.15
C ALA A 28 -4.56 1.44 -12.55
N ASP A 29 -4.90 2.67 -12.95
CA ASP A 29 -4.21 3.36 -14.05
C ASP A 29 -2.89 3.95 -13.53
N TYR A 30 -1.84 3.12 -13.57
CA TYR A 30 -0.51 3.45 -13.04
C TYR A 30 0.03 4.78 -13.56
N ALA A 31 -0.03 5.02 -14.88
CA ALA A 31 0.55 6.21 -15.48
C ALA A 31 -0.35 7.44 -15.31
N GLY A 32 -1.64 7.32 -15.62
CA GLY A 32 -2.54 8.48 -15.66
C GLY A 32 -3.02 8.94 -14.29
N THR A 33 -3.22 8.01 -13.34
CA THR A 33 -3.69 8.35 -11.98
C THR A 33 -2.53 8.50 -11.01
N TYR A 34 -1.55 7.60 -11.06
CA TYR A 34 -0.49 7.55 -10.04
C TYR A 34 0.85 8.12 -10.51
N GLY A 35 1.04 8.35 -11.81
CA GLY A 35 2.31 8.86 -12.34
C GLY A 35 3.46 7.85 -12.20
N ILE A 36 3.13 6.57 -12.23
CA ILE A 36 4.06 5.45 -12.15
C ILE A 36 4.32 4.94 -13.56
N THR A 37 5.60 4.84 -13.93
CA THR A 37 6.02 4.27 -15.23
C THR A 37 7.25 3.40 -15.06
N SER A 38 7.36 2.35 -15.88
CA SER A 38 8.55 1.49 -15.95
C SER A 38 9.08 1.40 -17.38
N SER A 39 10.40 1.29 -17.52
CA SER A 39 11.05 1.05 -18.82
C SER A 39 12.32 0.22 -18.61
N GLY A 40 12.34 -1.01 -19.12
CA GLY A 40 13.45 -1.94 -18.87
C GLY A 40 13.57 -2.25 -17.37
N ASN A 41 14.71 -1.88 -16.77
CA ASN A 41 15.00 -2.07 -15.35
C ASN A 41 14.70 -0.83 -14.48
N ALA A 42 14.18 0.26 -15.07
CA ALA A 42 13.92 1.51 -14.36
C ALA A 42 12.44 1.65 -13.97
N LEU A 43 12.21 2.20 -12.76
CA LEU A 43 10.92 2.62 -12.23
C LEU A 43 10.96 4.11 -11.94
N THR A 44 9.95 4.86 -12.38
CA THR A 44 9.79 6.28 -12.08
C THR A 44 8.48 6.52 -11.33
N LEU A 45 8.57 7.19 -10.18
CA LEU A 45 7.44 7.55 -9.33
C LEU A 45 7.33 9.08 -9.26
N LYS A 46 6.24 9.65 -9.77
CA LYS A 46 5.98 11.09 -9.64
C LYS A 46 5.36 11.41 -8.27
N PHE A 47 5.78 12.53 -7.69
CA PHE A 47 5.23 12.96 -6.40
C PHE A 47 3.78 13.45 -6.50
N VAL A 48 3.44 14.29 -7.47
CA VAL A 48 2.06 14.76 -7.69
C VAL A 48 1.60 14.42 -9.09
N THR A 49 0.45 13.76 -9.17
CA THR A 49 -0.22 13.45 -10.44
C THR A 49 -1.66 13.95 -10.35
N THR A 50 -2.07 14.77 -11.31
CA THR A 50 -3.43 15.34 -11.36
C THR A 50 -4.18 14.75 -12.54
N SER A 51 -5.25 14.02 -12.25
CA SER A 51 -6.19 13.47 -13.24
C SER A 51 -7.62 13.93 -12.89
N GLN A 52 -8.57 12.99 -12.73
CA GLN A 52 -9.89 13.30 -12.15
C GLN A 52 -9.77 13.73 -10.68
N GLN A 53 -8.75 13.24 -9.97
CA GLN A 53 -8.40 13.64 -8.62
C GLN A 53 -6.89 13.94 -8.56
N LYS A 54 -6.47 14.61 -7.49
CA LYS A 54 -5.05 14.82 -7.17
C LYS A 54 -4.54 13.60 -6.38
N ASN A 55 -3.56 12.89 -6.93
CA ASN A 55 -2.79 11.86 -6.23
C ASN A 55 -1.46 12.43 -5.72
N VAL A 56 -1.03 11.98 -4.54
CA VAL A 56 0.25 12.35 -3.92
C VAL A 56 1.01 11.09 -3.53
N GLY A 57 2.16 10.87 -4.15
CA GLY A 57 3.03 9.73 -3.90
C GLY A 57 2.45 8.39 -4.36
N SER A 58 3.16 7.33 -4.03
CA SER A 58 2.75 5.95 -4.29
C SER A 58 3.60 4.99 -3.46
N ARG A 59 3.08 3.80 -3.17
CA ARG A 59 3.84 2.65 -2.68
C ARG A 59 3.58 1.49 -3.63
N VAL A 60 4.65 0.83 -4.08
CA VAL A 60 4.59 -0.30 -5.00
C VAL A 60 5.48 -1.42 -4.50
N TYR A 61 5.14 -2.66 -4.87
CA TYR A 61 5.89 -3.85 -4.49
C TYR A 61 6.40 -4.54 -5.76
N LEU A 62 7.61 -5.08 -5.70
CA LEU A 62 8.14 -5.90 -6.78
C LEU A 62 7.44 -7.26 -6.76
N MET A 63 6.93 -7.69 -7.92
CA MET A 63 6.23 -8.97 -8.08
C MET A 63 7.12 -10.00 -8.79
N ALA A 64 7.02 -11.26 -8.37
CA ALA A 64 7.64 -12.39 -9.07
C ALA A 64 6.77 -12.85 -10.25
N ASP A 65 5.46 -12.80 -10.07
CA ASP A 65 4.43 -13.11 -11.08
C ASP A 65 3.15 -12.30 -10.80
N ASP A 66 2.09 -12.49 -11.59
CA ASP A 66 0.82 -11.75 -11.46
C ASP A 66 0.09 -11.94 -10.12
N SER A 67 0.53 -12.87 -9.27
CA SER A 67 -0.14 -13.31 -8.05
C SER A 67 0.75 -13.39 -6.81
N HIS A 68 2.08 -13.22 -6.94
CA HIS A 68 3.02 -13.28 -5.83
C HIS A 68 4.05 -12.15 -5.85
N TYR A 69 4.36 -11.61 -4.67
CA TYR A 69 5.50 -10.73 -4.48
C TYR A 69 6.82 -11.46 -4.65
N GLN A 70 7.85 -10.74 -5.11
CA GLN A 70 9.21 -11.25 -5.13
C GLN A 70 9.75 -11.27 -3.71
N MET A 71 10.09 -12.46 -3.21
CA MET A 71 10.71 -12.65 -1.90
C MET A 71 12.23 -12.61 -2.02
N PHE A 72 12.90 -12.05 -1.01
CA PHE A 72 14.35 -11.90 -0.96
C PHE A 72 14.91 -12.42 0.37
N ASP A 73 15.86 -13.35 0.29
CA ASP A 73 16.66 -13.78 1.43
C ASP A 73 17.90 -12.89 1.54
N LEU A 74 17.87 -11.88 2.40
CA LEU A 74 18.91 -10.85 2.45
C LEU A 74 20.19 -11.28 3.18
N LEU A 75 20.09 -12.23 4.12
CA LEU A 75 21.22 -12.61 4.98
C LEU A 75 22.36 -13.20 4.15
N ASN A 76 23.58 -12.66 4.34
CA ASN A 76 24.80 -13.03 3.61
C ASN A 76 24.75 -12.76 2.09
N ASN A 77 23.84 -11.89 1.64
CA ASN A 77 23.74 -11.43 0.25
C ASN A 77 23.96 -9.91 0.17
N GLU A 78 24.09 -9.40 -1.06
CA GLU A 78 24.09 -7.97 -1.36
C GLU A 78 22.86 -7.59 -2.17
N PHE A 79 22.38 -6.35 -1.97
CA PHE A 79 21.34 -5.75 -2.79
C PHE A 79 21.87 -4.42 -3.33
N THR A 80 21.81 -4.24 -4.65
CA THR A 80 22.31 -3.03 -5.32
C THR A 80 21.24 -2.45 -6.22
N PHE A 81 21.20 -1.13 -6.31
CA PHE A 81 20.33 -0.39 -7.20
C PHE A 81 20.95 0.98 -7.51
N ASP A 82 20.55 1.55 -8.65
CA ASP A 82 20.86 2.92 -9.01
C ASP A 82 19.65 3.81 -8.71
N ILE A 83 19.89 5.04 -8.26
CA ILE A 83 18.83 6.01 -7.95
C ILE A 83 19.19 7.42 -8.42
N ASP A 84 18.21 8.13 -8.99
CA ASP A 84 18.30 9.54 -9.29
C ASP A 84 17.42 10.34 -8.31
N VAL A 85 18.06 10.99 -7.34
CA VAL A 85 17.41 11.85 -6.34
C VAL A 85 17.49 13.35 -6.70
N SER A 86 17.97 13.69 -7.90
CA SER A 86 18.22 15.09 -8.30
C SER A 86 16.97 15.97 -8.31
N GLN A 87 15.79 15.35 -8.40
CA GLN A 87 14.48 16.01 -8.39
C GLN A 87 13.74 15.87 -7.05
N LEU A 88 14.38 15.35 -6.00
CA LEU A 88 13.78 15.22 -4.66
C LEU A 88 14.22 16.38 -3.76
N PRO A 89 13.36 17.40 -3.54
CA PRO A 89 13.67 18.49 -2.61
C PRO A 89 13.47 18.06 -1.16
N CYS A 90 13.89 18.93 -0.22
CA CYS A 90 13.64 18.74 1.20
C CYS A 90 12.14 18.50 1.50
N GLY A 91 11.87 17.60 2.44
CA GLY A 91 10.50 17.27 2.87
C GLY A 91 9.84 16.14 2.07
N ILE A 92 10.54 15.58 1.08
CA ILE A 92 10.14 14.39 0.33
C ILE A 92 11.09 13.25 0.68
N ASN A 93 10.53 12.06 0.87
CA ASN A 93 11.29 10.82 1.07
C ASN A 93 11.02 9.89 -0.13
N GLY A 94 12.09 9.44 -0.78
CA GLY A 94 12.03 8.44 -1.83
C GLY A 94 12.56 7.12 -1.29
N ALA A 95 11.68 6.31 -0.70
CA ALA A 95 12.09 5.13 0.04
C ALA A 95 12.25 3.87 -0.83
N LEU A 96 13.28 3.08 -0.54
CA LEU A 96 13.44 1.69 -0.97
C LEU A 96 13.80 0.86 0.26
N TYR A 97 12.92 -0.09 0.59
CA TYR A 97 13.02 -0.89 1.80
C TYR A 97 12.42 -2.28 1.60
N PHE A 98 12.71 -3.18 2.52
CA PHE A 98 12.11 -4.51 2.59
C PHE A 98 11.16 -4.60 3.77
N SER A 99 10.07 -5.33 3.58
CA SER A 99 9.09 -5.65 4.62
C SER A 99 8.78 -7.14 4.60
N GLU A 100 8.61 -7.74 5.77
CA GLU A 100 8.33 -9.17 5.96
C GLU A 100 6.83 -9.49 5.70
N MET A 101 6.38 -9.19 4.48
CA MET A 101 5.02 -9.46 4.00
C MET A 101 4.85 -10.90 3.52
N ASP A 102 3.63 -11.44 3.58
CA ASP A 102 3.30 -12.72 2.93
C ASP A 102 3.38 -12.59 1.40
N ALA A 103 4.02 -13.55 0.74
CA ALA A 103 4.21 -13.53 -0.72
C ALA A 103 2.89 -13.42 -1.52
N ASP A 104 1.79 -13.97 -0.99
CA ASP A 104 0.47 -13.96 -1.63
C ASP A 104 -0.42 -12.77 -1.16
N GLY A 105 0.14 -11.83 -0.39
CA GLY A 105 -0.59 -10.72 0.22
C GLY A 105 -1.54 -11.15 1.34
N GLY A 106 -1.33 -12.33 1.94
CA GLY A 106 -2.12 -12.88 3.04
C GLY A 106 -3.34 -13.68 2.58
N LEU A 107 -3.41 -14.05 1.31
CA LEU A 107 -4.57 -14.75 0.72
C LEU A 107 -4.80 -16.12 1.37
N ALA A 108 -3.74 -16.90 1.61
CA ALA A 108 -3.83 -18.21 2.24
C ALA A 108 -4.22 -18.13 3.72
N ARG A 109 -3.74 -17.12 4.43
CA ARG A 109 -3.98 -16.93 5.88
C ARG A 109 -5.36 -16.35 6.17
N PHE A 110 -5.88 -15.52 5.27
CA PHE A 110 -7.11 -14.76 5.47
C PHE A 110 -8.10 -15.02 4.33
N PRO A 111 -8.97 -16.04 4.44
CA PRO A 111 -9.83 -16.48 3.34
C PRO A 111 -10.80 -15.43 2.80
N THR A 112 -11.08 -14.35 3.54
CA THR A 112 -11.89 -13.22 3.10
C THR A 112 -11.12 -12.24 2.21
N ASN A 113 -9.78 -12.26 2.23
CA ASN A 113 -8.96 -11.61 1.21
C ASN A 113 -9.05 -12.40 -0.09
N LYS A 114 -9.75 -11.86 -1.08
CA LYS A 114 -9.82 -12.43 -2.44
C LYS A 114 -8.97 -11.67 -3.46
N ALA A 115 -8.32 -10.59 -3.04
CA ALA A 115 -7.55 -9.72 -3.93
C ALA A 115 -6.07 -10.15 -3.96
N GLY A 116 -5.47 -10.46 -2.82
CA GLY A 116 -4.10 -10.98 -2.72
C GLY A 116 -3.02 -9.99 -3.20
N ALA A 117 -1.82 -10.50 -3.47
CA ALA A 117 -0.68 -9.70 -3.89
C ALA A 117 -0.91 -8.97 -5.23
N LYS A 118 -1.73 -9.55 -6.13
CA LYS A 118 -2.12 -8.95 -7.42
C LYS A 118 -2.67 -7.52 -7.28
N TYR A 119 -3.34 -7.24 -6.17
CA TYR A 119 -3.94 -5.94 -5.86
C TYR A 119 -3.22 -5.22 -4.70
N GLY A 120 -1.99 -5.60 -4.39
CA GLY A 120 -1.17 -4.87 -3.42
C GLY A 120 -1.61 -5.03 -1.95
N THR A 121 -2.28 -6.13 -1.59
CA THR A 121 -2.73 -6.37 -0.21
C THR A 121 -1.63 -6.94 0.70
N GLY A 122 -1.86 -6.91 2.01
CA GLY A 122 -0.98 -7.55 2.99
C GLY A 122 0.16 -6.69 3.55
N TYR A 123 0.15 -5.38 3.28
CA TYR A 123 1.19 -4.47 3.76
C TYR A 123 1.30 -4.46 5.29
N CYS A 124 2.54 -4.41 5.77
CA CYS A 124 2.94 -4.23 7.15
C CYS A 124 4.33 -3.56 7.18
N ASP A 125 4.70 -2.97 8.31
CA ASP A 125 6.06 -2.46 8.55
C ASP A 125 6.32 -2.34 10.07
N SER A 126 7.47 -1.77 10.47
CA SER A 126 7.85 -1.64 11.88
C SER A 126 7.01 -0.63 12.67
N GLN A 127 6.30 0.27 11.99
CA GLN A 127 5.44 1.29 12.57
C GLN A 127 4.05 0.76 12.94
N CYS A 128 3.73 -0.48 12.56
CA CYS A 128 2.41 -1.06 12.74
C CYS A 128 1.28 -0.17 12.19
N PRO A 129 1.33 0.26 10.92
CA PRO A 129 0.48 1.29 10.33
C PRO A 129 -1.00 0.98 10.51
N ARG A 130 -1.72 1.99 11.01
CA ARG A 130 -3.16 1.93 11.31
C ARG A 130 -4.03 2.63 10.27
N ASP A 131 -3.40 3.28 9.29
CA ASP A 131 -4.02 3.92 8.15
C ASP A 131 -4.36 2.93 7.01
N ILE A 132 -3.88 1.69 7.11
CA ILE A 132 -4.20 0.63 6.16
C ILE A 132 -5.69 0.30 6.22
N LYS A 133 -6.35 0.41 5.06
CA LYS A 133 -7.80 0.26 4.90
C LYS A 133 -8.27 -1.18 5.05
N PHE A 134 -7.46 -2.16 4.66
CA PHE A 134 -7.76 -3.58 4.79
C PHE A 134 -6.58 -4.33 5.40
N ILE A 135 -6.83 -4.99 6.53
CA ILE A 135 -5.84 -5.76 7.30
C ILE A 135 -6.43 -7.13 7.56
N ASN A 136 -5.67 -8.20 7.30
CA ASN A 136 -6.06 -9.59 7.59
C ASN A 136 -7.43 -10.00 7.00
N GLY A 137 -7.73 -9.53 5.78
CA GLY A 137 -8.99 -9.83 5.09
C GLY A 137 -10.23 -9.12 5.66
N GLN A 138 -10.05 -8.11 6.51
CA GLN A 138 -11.12 -7.26 7.04
C GLN A 138 -10.86 -5.79 6.73
N ALA A 139 -11.91 -4.98 6.62
CA ALA A 139 -11.75 -3.54 6.55
C ALA A 139 -11.44 -2.96 7.94
N ASN A 140 -10.56 -1.96 8.00
CA ASN A 140 -10.21 -1.25 9.23
C ASN A 140 -11.20 -0.10 9.53
N SER A 141 -12.51 -0.32 9.31
CA SER A 141 -13.53 0.71 9.43
C SER A 141 -13.94 1.02 10.88
N VAL A 142 -13.79 0.04 11.78
CA VAL A 142 -14.19 0.18 13.18
C VAL A 142 -13.23 1.12 13.92
N GLY A 143 -13.79 2.14 14.58
CA GLY A 143 -13.02 3.13 15.33
C GLY A 143 -12.21 4.07 14.43
N TRP A 144 -12.55 4.16 13.14
CA TRP A 144 -11.84 5.02 12.20
C TRP A 144 -11.92 6.51 12.58
N VAL A 145 -10.76 7.15 12.71
CA VAL A 145 -10.61 8.58 12.98
C VAL A 145 -9.94 9.25 11.78
N PRO A 146 -10.62 10.17 11.08
CA PRO A 146 -10.03 10.95 9.98
C PRO A 146 -8.80 11.76 10.45
N SER A 147 -7.76 11.81 9.63
CA SER A 147 -6.57 12.61 9.94
C SER A 147 -6.88 14.11 9.82
N PRO A 148 -6.45 14.94 10.79
CA PRO A 148 -6.60 16.40 10.69
C PRO A 148 -5.60 17.03 9.71
N SER A 149 -4.51 16.34 9.36
CA SER A 149 -3.44 16.84 8.50
C SER A 149 -3.39 16.18 7.12
N ASP A 150 -4.16 15.11 6.90
CA ASP A 150 -4.26 14.41 5.62
C ASP A 150 -5.74 14.21 5.22
N PRO A 151 -6.22 14.88 4.17
CA PRO A 151 -7.60 14.72 3.71
C PRO A 151 -7.90 13.34 3.11
N ASN A 152 -6.90 12.51 2.83
CA ASN A 152 -7.04 11.20 2.19
C ASN A 152 -6.78 10.00 3.14
N ALA A 153 -6.45 10.28 4.40
CA ALA A 153 -6.07 9.27 5.37
C ALA A 153 -6.74 9.46 6.73
N GLY A 154 -6.59 8.45 7.57
CA GLY A 154 -7.10 8.37 8.93
C GLY A 154 -6.52 7.14 9.59
N THR A 155 -6.99 6.80 10.78
CA THR A 155 -6.49 5.62 11.50
C THR A 155 -7.65 4.80 12.05
N GLY A 156 -7.60 3.47 11.85
CA GLY A 156 -8.55 2.53 12.44
C GLY A 156 -8.01 1.89 13.71
N ASN A 157 -8.75 0.96 14.30
CA ASN A 157 -8.34 0.27 15.53
C ASN A 157 -7.19 -0.73 15.32
N PHE A 158 -7.04 -1.27 14.11
CA PHE A 158 -6.04 -2.28 13.80
C PHE A 158 -4.80 -1.66 13.17
N GLY A 159 -3.63 -2.23 13.48
CA GLY A 159 -2.35 -1.96 12.83
C GLY A 159 -1.76 -3.24 12.25
N SER A 160 -0.85 -3.11 11.29
CA SER A 160 -0.23 -4.24 10.59
C SER A 160 1.29 -4.24 10.79
N CYS A 161 1.81 -5.12 11.66
CA CYS A 161 3.21 -5.11 12.09
C CYS A 161 4.02 -6.23 11.43
N CYS A 162 5.25 -5.95 11.03
CA CYS A 162 6.24 -6.97 10.65
C CYS A 162 7.68 -6.40 10.67
N GLY A 163 8.68 -7.23 10.37
CA GLY A 163 10.06 -6.77 10.20
C GLY A 163 10.19 -5.81 9.02
N GLU A 164 11.05 -4.80 9.18
CA GLU A 164 11.35 -3.77 8.17
C GLU A 164 12.86 -3.57 8.10
N MET A 165 13.38 -3.40 6.89
CA MET A 165 14.78 -3.06 6.62
C MET A 165 14.83 -1.92 5.62
N ASP A 166 15.04 -0.71 6.14
CA ASP A 166 15.18 0.51 5.35
C ASP A 166 16.58 0.57 4.71
N ILE A 167 16.64 0.25 3.42
CA ILE A 167 17.90 0.34 2.65
C ILE A 167 18.19 1.79 2.29
N TRP A 168 17.15 2.55 1.96
CA TRP A 168 17.25 3.94 1.53
C TRP A 168 15.98 4.73 1.82
N GLU A 169 16.14 5.97 2.29
CA GLU A 169 15.11 7.00 2.51
C GLU A 169 15.61 8.39 2.09
#